data_AF-A0A9P8N7A4-F1
#
_entry.id   AF-A0A9P8N7A4-F1
#
_cell.length_a   1.000
_cell.length_b   1.000
_cell.length_c   1.000
_cell.angle_alpha   90.00
_cell.angle_beta   90.00
_cell.angle_gamma   90.00
#
_symmetry.space_group_name_H-M   'P 1'
#
loop_
_entity.id
_entity.type
_entity.pdbx_description
1 polymer ?
#
loop_
_entity_poly.entity_id
_entity_poly.type
_entity_poly.pdbx_seq_one_letter_code
_entity_poly.pdbx_strand_id
1 'polypeptide(L)'
;MALECNSCKKSPPEVALLKRWAYNGNSSPPKGLEQGVIRPFTRLENRTWLHDRSERDVYGLLIDAYRLRVEDMYNIEGEADADSIYGGAANGLRGFKRFLERVERCPGILPPWWDAKKKKECETLGMTPSQWHDLRSAVEKSDIIEQYGDSRFPMQLRMFAESVYGRAPGGTSGTAMSQMMVAMEQGKAEGMESHMMDMSAAMLGRR
;
A
#
# COMPACT_ATOMS: atom_id res chain seq x y z
N MET A 1 -52.84 -26.88 -21.60
CA MET A 1 -51.79 -26.21 -22.40
C MET A 1 -50.91 -25.43 -21.45
N ALA A 2 -49.62 -25.78 -21.44
CA ALA A 2 -48.45 -25.11 -20.86
C ALA A 2 -48.55 -24.47 -19.44
N LEU A 3 -48.04 -25.22 -18.46
CA LEU A 3 -47.30 -24.71 -17.30
C LEU A 3 -45.84 -24.47 -17.73
N GLU A 4 -45.17 -23.45 -17.16
CA GLU A 4 -43.71 -23.23 -16.96
C GLU A 4 -43.36 -21.73 -17.13
N CYS A 5 -42.45 -21.09 -16.41
CA CYS A 5 -41.59 -21.44 -15.27
C CYS A 5 -41.00 -20.11 -14.75
N ASN A 6 -41.34 -19.67 -13.53
CA ASN A 6 -40.64 -18.55 -12.87
C ASN A 6 -39.60 -19.11 -11.90
N SER A 7 -38.45 -19.50 -12.44
CA SER A 7 -37.28 -19.90 -11.64
C SER A 7 -36.61 -18.65 -11.06
N CYS A 8 -36.93 -18.38 -9.80
CA CYS A 8 -36.23 -17.44 -8.94
C CYS A 8 -34.80 -17.97 -8.73
N LYS A 9 -33.81 -17.40 -9.42
CA LYS A 9 -32.39 -17.69 -9.22
C LYS A 9 -31.93 -17.13 -7.86
N LYS A 10 -32.29 -17.80 -6.77
CA LYS A 10 -31.61 -17.60 -5.48
C LYS A 10 -30.31 -18.38 -5.52
N SER A 11 -29.20 -17.66 -5.51
CA SER A 11 -27.86 -18.25 -5.39
C SER A 11 -27.77 -19.16 -4.16
N PRO A 12 -27.08 -20.33 -4.23
CA PRO A 12 -27.01 -21.27 -3.12
C PRO A 12 -26.42 -20.62 -1.86
N PRO A 13 -26.95 -20.93 -0.67
CA PRO A 13 -26.47 -20.37 0.60
C PRO A 13 -24.99 -20.68 0.86
N GLU A 14 -24.44 -21.73 0.25
CA GLU A 14 -23.03 -22.12 0.33
C GLU A 14 -22.07 -21.03 -0.21
N VAL A 15 -22.45 -20.29 -1.25
CA VAL A 15 -21.63 -19.19 -1.81
C VAL A 15 -21.64 -17.97 -0.87
N ALA A 16 -22.76 -17.73 -0.19
CA ALA A 16 -22.87 -16.66 0.81
C ALA A 16 -22.15 -17.00 2.11
N LEU A 17 -22.12 -18.29 2.48
CA LEU A 17 -21.40 -18.79 3.65
C LEU A 17 -19.88 -18.79 3.42
N LEU A 18 -19.40 -19.16 2.22
CA LEU A 18 -17.99 -19.02 1.85
C LEU A 18 -17.51 -17.56 1.85
N LYS A 19 -18.36 -16.62 1.43
CA LYS A 19 -18.09 -15.17 1.58
C LYS A 19 -18.06 -14.73 3.05
N ARG A 20 -18.85 -15.35 3.92
CA ARG A 20 -18.96 -15.00 5.34
C ARG A 20 -17.83 -15.57 6.21
N TRP A 21 -17.20 -16.66 5.81
CA TRP A 21 -16.04 -17.23 6.53
C TRP A 21 -14.69 -16.65 6.09
N ALA A 22 -14.61 -15.99 4.93
CA ALA A 22 -13.42 -15.23 4.53
C ALA A 22 -13.29 -13.88 5.29
N TYR A 23 -14.37 -13.40 5.90
CA TYR A 23 -14.48 -12.08 6.54
C TYR A 23 -14.13 -12.04 8.04
N ASN A 24 -13.52 -13.10 8.58
CA ASN A 24 -13.09 -13.15 9.99
C ASN A 24 -11.57 -13.01 10.20
N GLY A 25 -10.82 -12.66 9.16
CA GLY A 25 -9.49 -12.06 9.32
C GLY A 25 -9.63 -10.55 9.08
N ASN A 26 -9.18 -9.70 10.02
CA ASN A 26 -9.14 -8.25 9.82
C ASN A 26 -8.31 -7.92 8.56
N SER A 27 -8.97 -7.76 7.41
CA SER A 27 -8.33 -7.40 6.15
C SER A 27 -7.86 -5.95 6.23
N SER A 28 -6.65 -5.68 5.77
CA SER A 28 -6.07 -4.34 5.73
C SER A 28 -5.88 -3.88 4.28
N PRO A 29 -6.25 -2.63 3.96
CA PRO A 29 -6.95 -1.68 4.80
C PRO A 29 -8.47 -1.94 4.83
N PRO A 30 -9.21 -1.42 5.82
CA PRO A 30 -10.67 -1.52 5.89
C PRO A 30 -11.40 -0.58 4.92
N LYS A 31 -10.74 0.47 4.42
CA LYS A 31 -11.28 1.38 3.39
C LYS A 31 -10.17 1.91 2.47
N GLY A 32 -10.55 2.73 1.49
CA GLY A 32 -9.63 3.37 0.55
C GLY A 32 -9.18 2.48 -0.62
N LEU A 33 -9.40 1.16 -0.52
CA LEU A 33 -9.19 0.17 -1.57
C LEU A 33 -10.47 -0.60 -1.86
N GLU A 34 -10.57 -1.18 -3.06
CA GLU A 34 -11.68 -2.07 -3.43
C GLU A 34 -11.65 -3.36 -2.58
N GLN A 35 -10.45 -3.88 -2.29
CA GLN A 35 -10.29 -5.03 -1.42
C GLN A 35 -9.05 -4.95 -0.53
N GLY A 36 -9.26 -5.12 0.78
CA GLY A 36 -8.18 -5.34 1.74
C GLY A 36 -7.60 -6.75 1.65
N VAL A 37 -6.36 -6.92 2.10
CA VAL A 37 -5.69 -8.23 2.16
C VAL A 37 -5.55 -8.70 3.59
N ILE A 38 -5.60 -10.01 3.78
CA ILE A 38 -5.30 -10.66 5.06
C ILE A 38 -3.79 -10.79 5.20
N ARG A 39 -3.28 -10.50 6.41
CA ARG A 39 -1.85 -10.55 6.76
C ARG A 39 -0.96 -9.73 5.79
N PRO A 40 -1.22 -8.42 5.65
CA PRO A 40 -0.43 -7.56 4.77
C PRO A 40 1.10 -7.62 4.98
N PHE A 41 1.60 -7.72 6.21
CA PHE A 41 3.04 -7.78 6.50
C PHE A 41 3.66 -9.10 6.05
N THR A 42 2.95 -10.21 6.25
CA THR A 42 3.34 -11.52 5.70
C THR A 42 3.38 -11.46 4.17
N ARG A 43 2.42 -10.79 3.53
CA ARG A 43 2.45 -10.58 2.07
C ARG A 43 3.59 -9.67 1.62
N LEU A 44 3.99 -8.67 2.42
CA LEU A 44 5.16 -7.84 2.14
C LEU A 44 6.44 -8.67 2.16
N GLU A 45 6.63 -9.50 3.20
CA GLU A 45 7.76 -10.42 3.31
C GLU A 45 7.80 -11.41 2.12
N ASN A 46 6.65 -11.94 1.73
CA ASN A 46 6.52 -12.86 0.59
C ASN A 46 6.53 -12.18 -0.78
N ARG A 47 6.67 -10.84 -0.85
CA ARG A 47 6.61 -10.05 -2.09
C ARG A 47 5.27 -10.16 -2.85
N THR A 48 4.20 -10.57 -2.18
CA THR A 48 2.86 -10.74 -2.75
C THR A 48 1.87 -9.66 -2.30
N TRP A 49 2.32 -8.58 -1.66
CA TRP A 49 1.44 -7.53 -1.11
C TRP A 49 0.59 -6.81 -2.15
N LEU A 50 1.06 -6.67 -3.39
CA LEU A 50 0.29 -6.11 -4.51
C LEU A 50 -0.56 -7.17 -5.25
N HIS A 51 -0.35 -8.45 -4.99
CA HIS A 51 -1.03 -9.54 -5.69
C HIS A 51 -2.46 -9.70 -5.17
N ASP A 52 -3.32 -10.30 -6.00
CA ASP A 52 -4.76 -10.49 -5.74
C ASP A 52 -5.53 -9.18 -5.51
N ARG A 53 -5.06 -8.07 -6.07
CA ARG A 53 -5.72 -6.76 -6.03
C ARG A 53 -6.16 -6.34 -7.42
N SER A 54 -7.14 -5.43 -7.49
CA SER A 54 -7.52 -4.81 -8.74
C SER A 54 -6.42 -3.89 -9.29
N GLU A 55 -6.47 -3.59 -10.58
CA GLU A 55 -5.50 -2.68 -11.21
C GLU A 55 -5.51 -1.31 -10.54
N ARG A 56 -6.71 -0.80 -10.24
CA ARG A 56 -6.90 0.49 -9.57
C ARG A 56 -6.21 0.54 -8.21
N ASP A 57 -6.41 -0.51 -7.39
CA ASP A 57 -5.77 -0.60 -6.08
C ASP A 57 -4.24 -0.64 -6.20
N VAL A 58 -3.71 -1.44 -7.13
CA VAL A 58 -2.26 -1.54 -7.34
C VAL A 58 -1.67 -0.21 -7.79
N TYR A 59 -2.35 0.51 -8.70
CA TYR A 59 -1.89 1.82 -9.14
C TYR A 59 -1.86 2.82 -7.99
N GLY A 60 -2.93 2.87 -7.21
CA GLY A 60 -3.03 3.75 -6.04
C GLY A 60 -1.95 3.48 -5.01
N LEU A 61 -1.71 2.20 -4.70
CA LEU A 61 -0.68 1.78 -3.74
C LEU A 61 0.74 2.13 -4.21
N LEU A 62 1.04 1.95 -5.51
CA LEU A 62 2.34 2.34 -6.06
C LEU A 62 2.56 3.85 -5.95
N ILE A 63 1.53 4.66 -6.27
CA ILE A 63 1.60 6.11 -6.19
C ILE A 63 1.79 6.56 -4.74
N ASP A 64 0.99 6.05 -3.81
CA ASP A 64 1.06 6.48 -2.41
C ASP A 64 2.33 5.98 -1.72
N ALA A 65 2.87 4.80 -2.09
CA ALA A 65 4.17 4.34 -1.63
C ALA A 65 5.29 5.30 -2.07
N TYR A 66 5.22 5.80 -3.30
CA TYR A 66 6.16 6.81 -3.78
C TYR A 66 5.98 8.15 -3.06
N ARG A 67 4.75 8.67 -2.97
CA ARG A 67 4.47 9.97 -2.34
C ARG A 67 4.93 9.99 -0.89
N LEU A 68 4.60 8.96 -0.12
CA LEU A 68 5.02 8.84 1.28
C LEU A 68 6.54 8.66 1.40
N ARG A 69 7.18 7.91 0.48
CA ARG A 69 8.64 7.76 0.47
C ARG A 69 9.35 9.10 0.28
N VAL A 70 8.84 9.94 -0.62
CA VAL A 70 9.40 11.27 -0.89
C VAL A 70 9.20 12.19 0.32
N GLU A 71 8.02 12.19 0.93
CA GLU A 71 7.74 12.92 2.18
C GLU A 71 8.70 12.50 3.30
N ASP A 72 8.88 11.19 3.51
CA ASP A 72 9.78 10.66 4.54
C ASP A 72 11.25 11.06 4.27
N MET A 73 11.72 11.04 3.01
CA MET A 73 13.09 11.48 2.67
C MET A 73 13.30 12.96 2.99
N TYR A 74 12.33 13.79 2.64
CA TYR A 74 12.42 15.23 2.87
C TYR A 74 12.46 15.54 4.37
N ASN A 75 11.57 14.92 5.15
CA ASN A 75 11.46 15.21 6.58
C ASN A 75 12.54 14.55 7.45
N ILE A 76 13.01 13.35 7.08
CA ILE A 76 13.96 12.57 7.90
C ILE A 76 15.41 12.84 7.48
N GLU A 77 15.68 12.84 6.18
CA GLU A 77 17.05 12.95 5.65
C GLU A 77 17.38 14.37 5.16
N GLY A 78 16.38 15.25 5.05
CA GLY A 78 16.54 16.57 4.43
C GLY A 78 16.77 16.49 2.91
N GLU A 79 16.54 15.32 2.30
CA GLU A 79 16.76 15.10 0.88
C GLU A 79 15.51 15.50 0.07
N ALA A 80 15.65 16.55 -0.74
CA ALA A 80 14.67 16.92 -1.75
C ALA A 80 15.20 16.55 -3.14
N ASP A 81 14.73 15.44 -3.71
CA ASP A 81 15.06 15.09 -5.09
C ASP A 81 14.56 16.20 -6.02
N ALA A 82 15.43 16.73 -6.89
CA ALA A 82 15.13 17.85 -7.79
C ALA A 82 13.92 17.57 -8.70
N ASP A 83 13.59 16.29 -8.93
CA ASP A 83 12.46 15.87 -9.74
C ASP A 83 11.18 15.59 -8.91
N SER A 84 11.19 15.95 -7.63
CA SER A 84 10.04 15.87 -6.72
C SER A 84 9.44 17.26 -6.47
N ILE A 85 8.22 17.29 -5.92
CA ILE A 85 7.55 18.53 -5.54
C ILE A 85 8.34 19.33 -4.48
N TYR A 86 9.12 18.65 -3.62
CA TYR A 86 9.98 19.31 -2.63
C TYR A 86 11.26 19.87 -3.24
N GLY A 87 11.72 19.32 -4.37
CA GLY A 87 12.87 19.82 -5.13
C GLY A 87 12.54 20.95 -6.11
N GLY A 88 11.30 21.43 -6.13
CA GLY A 88 10.84 22.52 -7.01
C GLY A 88 10.28 22.06 -8.35
N ALA A 89 10.10 20.75 -8.58
CA ALA A 89 9.44 20.27 -9.79
C ALA A 89 7.93 20.57 -9.76
N ALA A 90 7.34 20.81 -10.93
CA ALA A 90 5.91 21.08 -11.06
C ALA A 90 5.01 19.89 -10.63
N ASN A 91 5.55 18.68 -10.62
CA ASN A 91 4.89 17.44 -10.18
C ASN A 91 5.92 16.34 -9.93
N GLY A 92 5.50 15.29 -9.23
CA GLY A 92 6.32 14.13 -8.91
C GLY A 92 6.45 13.07 -10.03
N LEU A 93 5.95 13.30 -11.24
CA LEU A 93 5.89 12.25 -12.29
C LEU A 93 7.27 11.72 -12.66
N ARG A 94 8.29 12.58 -12.74
CA ARG A 94 9.65 12.17 -13.10
C ARG A 94 10.24 11.24 -12.05
N GLY A 95 10.13 11.59 -10.77
CA GLY A 95 10.56 10.71 -9.68
C GLY A 95 9.72 9.42 -9.60
N PHE A 96 8.41 9.51 -9.86
CA PHE A 96 7.54 8.34 -9.89
C PHE A 96 7.90 7.35 -11.01
N LYS A 97 8.26 7.84 -12.20
CA LYS A 97 8.75 6.99 -13.30
C LYS A 97 10.00 6.21 -12.91
N ARG A 98 10.97 6.86 -12.25
CA ARG A 98 12.16 6.18 -11.71
C ARG A 98 11.80 5.16 -10.64
N PHE A 99 10.81 5.46 -9.81
CA PHE A 99 10.31 4.50 -8.83
C PHE A 99 9.74 3.25 -9.53
N LEU A 100 8.85 3.41 -10.52
CA LEU A 100 8.30 2.28 -11.26
C LEU A 100 9.39 1.45 -11.97
N GLU A 101 10.40 2.09 -12.55
CA GLU A 101 11.55 1.37 -13.13
C GLU A 101 12.31 0.52 -12.10
N ARG A 102 12.38 0.95 -10.84
CA ARG A 102 12.95 0.13 -9.76
C ARG A 102 12.02 -1.02 -9.38
N VAL A 103 10.73 -0.75 -9.23
CA VAL A 103 9.72 -1.79 -8.93
C VAL A 103 9.77 -2.91 -9.98
N GLU A 104 9.85 -2.56 -11.27
CA GLU A 104 9.93 -3.52 -12.39
C GLU A 104 11.19 -4.38 -12.38
N ARG A 105 12.27 -3.93 -11.70
CA ARG A 105 13.51 -4.72 -11.52
C ARG A 105 13.43 -5.65 -10.31
N CYS A 106 12.42 -5.52 -9.46
CA CYS A 106 12.25 -6.36 -8.29
C CYS A 106 11.43 -7.62 -8.64
N PRO A 107 12.05 -8.81 -8.71
CA PRO A 107 11.33 -10.02 -9.07
C PRO A 107 10.25 -10.36 -8.04
N GLY A 108 9.07 -10.73 -8.55
CA GLY A 108 7.93 -11.23 -7.77
C GLY A 108 7.05 -10.17 -7.12
N ILE A 109 7.44 -8.88 -7.10
CA ILE A 109 6.68 -7.84 -6.40
C ILE A 109 5.39 -7.44 -7.15
N LEU A 110 5.44 -7.39 -8.48
CA LEU A 110 4.32 -6.97 -9.30
C LEU A 110 3.39 -8.15 -9.64
N PRO A 111 2.07 -7.90 -9.76
CA PRO A 111 1.13 -8.91 -10.23
C PRO A 111 1.46 -9.41 -11.65
N PRO A 112 1.08 -10.65 -12.00
CA PRO A 112 1.39 -11.24 -13.32
C PRO A 112 0.81 -10.49 -14.52
N TRP A 113 -0.24 -9.69 -14.31
CA TRP A 113 -0.87 -8.89 -15.35
C TRP A 113 -0.16 -7.55 -15.60
N TRP A 114 0.85 -7.19 -14.80
CA TRP A 114 1.58 -5.94 -14.96
C TRP A 114 2.39 -5.93 -16.26
N ASP A 115 2.19 -4.90 -17.08
CA ASP A 115 2.91 -4.69 -18.32
C ASP A 115 3.17 -3.18 -18.59
N ALA A 116 3.79 -2.87 -19.73
CA ALA A 116 4.07 -1.49 -20.13
C ALA A 116 2.82 -0.62 -20.32
N LYS A 117 1.67 -1.21 -20.70
CA LYS A 117 0.40 -0.50 -20.82
C LYS A 117 -0.11 -0.14 -19.42
N LYS A 118 -0.04 -1.08 -18.47
CA LYS A 118 -0.44 -0.87 -17.07
C LYS A 118 0.43 0.16 -16.36
N LYS A 119 1.73 0.17 -16.65
CA LYS A 119 2.63 1.26 -16.23
C LYS A 119 2.13 2.63 -16.70
N LYS A 120 1.78 2.77 -17.98
CA LYS A 120 1.29 4.04 -18.54
C LYS A 120 -0.08 4.45 -17.97
N GLU A 121 -0.98 3.48 -17.74
CA GLU A 121 -2.26 3.72 -17.07
C GLU A 121 -2.04 4.23 -15.64
N CYS A 122 -1.10 3.63 -14.89
CA CYS A 122 -0.71 4.06 -13.55
C CYS A 122 -0.12 5.48 -13.53
N GLU A 123 0.80 5.81 -14.45
CA GLU A 123 1.33 7.17 -14.62
C GLU A 123 0.22 8.19 -14.94
N THR A 124 -0.76 7.79 -15.76
CA THR A 124 -1.90 8.63 -16.13
C THR A 124 -2.82 8.89 -14.93
N LEU A 125 -3.08 7.87 -14.12
CA LEU A 125 -3.84 8.01 -12.87
C LEU A 125 -3.15 9.04 -11.97
N GLY A 126 -1.84 8.92 -11.77
CA GLY A 126 -1.05 9.84 -10.94
C GLY A 126 -1.07 11.30 -11.41
N MET A 127 -1.42 11.58 -12.67
CA MET A 127 -1.49 12.93 -13.22
C MET A 127 -2.92 13.46 -13.38
N THR A 128 -3.92 12.64 -13.06
CA THR A 128 -5.33 13.06 -13.11
C THR A 128 -5.58 14.09 -11.99
N PRO A 129 -6.09 15.30 -12.29
CA PRO A 129 -6.34 16.32 -11.27
C PRO A 129 -7.45 15.97 -10.29
N SER A 130 -7.35 16.53 -9.09
CA SER A 130 -8.44 16.54 -8.08
C SER A 130 -8.87 15.15 -7.61
N GLN A 131 -8.02 14.15 -7.76
CA GLN A 131 -8.18 12.82 -7.19
C GLN A 131 -7.09 12.57 -6.15
N TRP A 132 -7.32 11.59 -5.28
CA TRP A 132 -6.48 11.34 -4.11
C TRP A 132 -4.99 11.06 -4.42
N HIS A 133 -4.70 10.25 -5.44
CA HIS A 133 -3.36 9.83 -5.86
C HIS A 133 -2.67 10.86 -6.77
N ASP A 134 -2.92 12.16 -6.61
CA ASP A 134 -2.34 13.19 -7.49
C ASP A 134 -0.86 13.43 -7.15
N LEU A 135 0.04 13.19 -8.10
CA LEU A 135 1.49 13.38 -7.97
C LEU A 135 1.92 14.85 -7.87
N ARG A 136 0.99 15.81 -8.01
CA ARG A 136 1.23 17.22 -7.69
C ARG A 136 1.04 17.55 -6.22
N SER A 137 0.48 16.62 -5.44
CA SER A 137 0.12 16.85 -4.05
C SER A 137 0.99 16.01 -3.12
N ALA A 138 1.52 16.66 -2.10
CA ALA A 138 2.13 16.01 -0.94
C ALA A 138 1.14 15.06 -0.26
N VAL A 139 1.66 14.14 0.56
CA VAL A 139 0.84 13.33 1.46
C VAL A 139 1.56 13.19 2.78
N GLU A 140 0.84 13.42 3.88
CA GLU A 140 1.34 13.17 5.22
C GLU A 140 0.91 11.79 5.71
N LYS A 141 1.58 11.31 6.77
CA LYS A 141 1.23 10.07 7.45
C LYS A 141 -0.24 10.06 7.91
N SER A 142 -0.72 11.19 8.45
CA SER A 142 -2.11 11.39 8.88
C SER A 142 -3.08 11.18 7.73
N ASP A 143 -2.80 11.76 6.56
CA ASP A 143 -3.66 11.65 5.39
C ASP A 143 -3.77 10.19 4.91
N ILE A 144 -2.66 9.43 4.94
CA ILE A 144 -2.67 7.99 4.63
C ILE A 144 -3.54 7.22 5.63
N ILE A 145 -3.39 7.48 6.94
CA ILE A 145 -4.20 6.80 7.97
C ILE A 145 -5.66 7.15 7.78
N GLU A 146 -5.98 8.41 7.49
CA GLU A 146 -7.34 8.84 7.23
C GLU A 146 -7.90 8.19 5.98
N GLN A 147 -7.15 8.15 4.86
CA GLN A 147 -7.62 7.55 3.61
C GLN A 147 -7.93 6.06 3.75
N TYR A 148 -7.03 5.31 4.38
CA TYR A 148 -7.10 3.85 4.44
C TYR A 148 -7.79 3.32 5.70
N GLY A 149 -7.92 4.14 6.75
CA GLY A 149 -8.54 3.74 8.02
C GLY A 149 -7.75 2.71 8.80
N ASP A 150 -6.44 2.59 8.55
CA ASP A 150 -5.53 1.68 9.27
C ASP A 150 -4.27 2.44 9.70
N SER A 151 -4.06 2.52 11.02
CA SER A 151 -2.92 3.21 11.63
C SER A 151 -1.57 2.59 11.25
N ARG A 152 -1.57 1.33 10.82
CA ARG A 152 -0.38 0.58 10.38
C ARG A 152 -0.18 0.66 8.87
N PHE A 153 -1.09 1.27 8.12
CA PHE A 153 -0.97 1.37 6.66
C PHE A 153 0.26 2.16 6.17
N PRO A 154 0.64 3.29 6.81
CA PRO A 154 1.91 3.96 6.46
C PRO A 154 3.12 3.03 6.58
N MET A 155 3.10 2.12 7.57
CA MET A 155 4.17 1.13 7.72
C MET A 155 4.23 0.16 6.55
N GLN A 156 3.08 -0.30 6.05
CA GLN A 156 3.02 -1.17 4.87
C GLN A 156 3.64 -0.50 3.64
N LEU A 157 3.29 0.76 3.40
CA LEU A 157 3.84 1.56 2.29
C LEU A 157 5.36 1.75 2.42
N ARG A 158 5.85 2.05 3.63
CA ARG A 158 7.28 2.21 3.90
C ARG A 158 8.07 0.93 3.67
N MET A 159 7.58 -0.20 4.19
CA MET A 159 8.21 -1.50 4.00
C MET A 159 8.20 -1.93 2.51
N PHE A 160 7.11 -1.66 1.81
CA PHE A 160 7.05 -1.86 0.37
C PHE A 160 8.12 -1.03 -0.34
N ALA A 161 8.20 0.28 -0.06
CA ALA A 161 9.18 1.16 -0.67
C ALA A 161 10.62 0.73 -0.31
N GLU A 162 10.90 0.32 0.93
CA GLU A 162 12.19 -0.23 1.33
C GLU A 162 12.58 -1.45 0.49
N SER A 163 11.65 -2.37 0.23
CA SER A 163 11.93 -3.55 -0.62
C SER A 163 12.33 -3.20 -2.05
N VAL A 164 11.93 -2.02 -2.53
CA VAL A 164 12.23 -1.48 -3.87
C VAL A 164 13.53 -0.67 -3.87
N TYR A 165 13.77 0.14 -2.85
CA TYR A 165 14.95 1.01 -2.73
C TYR A 165 16.16 0.33 -2.09
N GLY A 166 15.97 -0.78 -1.39
CA GLY A 166 16.99 -1.49 -0.62
C GLY A 166 17.38 -0.82 0.70
N ARG A 167 16.69 0.26 1.11
CA ARG A 167 16.94 0.98 2.37
C ARG A 167 15.66 1.66 2.89
N ALA A 168 15.48 1.67 4.20
CA ALA A 168 14.45 2.47 4.85
C ALA A 168 14.86 3.96 4.91
N PRO A 169 13.90 4.88 5.08
CA PRO A 169 14.20 6.25 5.48
C PRO A 169 15.05 6.28 6.77
N GLY A 170 16.10 7.10 6.81
CA GLY A 170 17.05 7.17 7.93
C GLY A 170 18.15 6.10 7.89
N GLY A 171 18.25 5.32 6.82
CA GLY A 171 19.36 4.39 6.57
C GLY A 171 19.40 3.12 7.43
N THR A 172 18.41 2.92 8.30
CA THR A 172 18.29 1.70 9.11
C THR A 172 17.62 0.58 8.32
N SER A 173 17.88 -0.67 8.70
CA SER A 173 17.20 -1.84 8.12
C SER A 173 15.86 -2.05 8.80
N GLY A 174 14.77 -2.05 8.04
CA GLY A 174 13.42 -2.35 8.52
C GLY A 174 13.18 -3.82 8.82
N THR A 175 14.18 -4.70 8.66
CA THR A 175 14.05 -6.16 8.80
C THR A 175 13.50 -6.58 10.17
N ALA A 176 14.04 -6.02 11.26
CA ALA A 176 13.58 -6.37 12.62
C ALA A 176 12.11 -5.95 12.84
N MET A 177 11.74 -4.77 12.34
CA MET A 177 10.36 -4.29 12.40
C MET A 177 9.44 -5.15 11.55
N SER A 178 9.87 -5.54 10.34
CA SER A 178 9.14 -6.46 9.46
C SER A 178 8.83 -7.78 10.17
N GLN A 179 9.84 -8.42 10.74
CA GLN A 179 9.70 -9.69 11.46
C GLN A 179 8.74 -9.57 12.65
N MET A 180 8.82 -8.45 13.39
CA MET A 180 7.91 -8.17 14.49
C MET A 180 6.45 -8.03 14.02
N MET A 181 6.22 -7.31 12.92
CA MET A 181 4.86 -7.13 12.37
C MET A 181 4.29 -8.46 11.83
N VAL A 182 5.12 -9.28 11.19
CA VAL A 182 4.73 -10.64 10.77
C VAL A 182 4.39 -11.53 11.97
N ALA A 183 5.17 -11.46 13.05
CA ALA A 183 4.87 -12.20 14.28
C ALA A 183 3.53 -11.76 14.92
N MET A 184 3.24 -10.46 14.91
CA MET A 184 1.95 -9.92 15.35
C MET A 184 0.78 -10.47 14.54
N GLU A 185 0.89 -10.52 13.22
CA GLU A 185 -0.14 -11.10 12.34
C GLU A 185 -0.40 -12.59 12.56
N GLN A 186 0.60 -13.31 13.09
CA GLN A 186 0.53 -14.72 13.43
C GLN A 186 0.02 -14.98 14.85
N GLY A 187 -0.30 -13.93 15.62
CA GLY A 187 -0.70 -14.05 17.03
C GLY A 187 0.46 -14.44 17.96
N LYS A 188 1.71 -14.25 17.54
CA LYS A 188 2.92 -14.62 18.31
C LYS A 188 3.49 -13.47 19.14
N ALA A 189 2.77 -12.36 19.26
CA ALA A 189 3.21 -11.13 19.92
C ALA A 189 2.20 -10.66 20.99
N GLU A 190 1.80 -11.58 21.87
CA GLU A 190 0.94 -11.26 23.01
C GLU A 190 1.65 -10.27 23.95
N GLY A 191 1.01 -9.14 24.25
CA GLY A 191 1.46 -8.17 25.26
C GLY A 191 2.17 -6.90 24.76
N MET A 192 2.31 -6.69 23.44
CA MET A 192 3.10 -5.57 22.87
C MET A 192 2.26 -4.45 22.23
N GLU A 193 0.93 -4.54 22.28
CA GLU A 193 -0.01 -3.61 21.61
C GLU A 193 0.02 -2.17 22.13
N SER A 194 0.29 -1.94 23.43
CA SER A 194 0.12 -0.63 24.05
C SER A 194 1.27 0.35 23.81
N HIS A 195 2.49 -0.12 23.54
CA HIS A 195 3.68 0.75 23.38
C HIS A 195 4.00 1.15 21.93
N MET A 196 3.33 0.56 20.94
CA MET A 196 3.77 0.65 19.54
C MET A 196 3.27 1.88 18.77
N MET A 197 2.18 2.54 19.24
CA MET A 197 1.71 3.79 18.61
C MET A 197 2.80 4.88 18.64
N ASP A 198 3.66 4.86 19.67
CA ASP A 198 4.71 5.85 19.92
C ASP A 198 6.02 5.59 19.13
N MET A 199 6.33 4.35 18.74
CA MET A 199 7.56 4.05 17.98
C MET A 199 7.52 4.58 16.54
N SER A 200 6.31 4.77 15.98
CA SER A 200 6.13 5.46 14.70
C SER A 200 6.37 6.98 14.80
N ALA A 201 6.27 7.54 16.00
CA ALA A 201 6.68 8.90 16.33
C ALA A 201 8.18 8.95 16.69
N ALA A 202 8.73 7.90 17.32
CA ALA A 202 10.15 7.84 17.66
C ALA A 202 11.10 7.83 16.44
N MET A 203 10.62 7.37 15.27
CA MET A 203 11.38 7.41 14.00
C MET A 203 11.36 8.78 13.31
N LEU A 204 10.49 9.70 13.74
CA LEU A 204 10.38 11.06 13.22
C LEU A 204 10.67 11.99 14.39
N GLY A 205 11.92 12.47 14.46
CA GLY A 205 12.36 13.40 15.48
C GLY A 205 11.30 14.48 15.75
N ARG A 206 10.97 14.62 17.04
CA ARG A 206 10.08 15.66 17.58
C ARG A 206 10.25 16.98 16.83
N ARG A 207 9.13 17.52 16.35
CA ARG A 207 8.90 18.97 16.40
C ARG A 207 7.65 19.20 17.23
#